data_AF-A0A535C076-F1
#
_entry.id   AF-A0A535C076-F1
#
_cell.length_a   1.000
_cell.length_b   1.000
_cell.length_c   1.000
_cell.angle_alpha   90.00
_cell.angle_beta   90.00
_cell.angle_gamma   90.00
#
_symmetry.space_group_name_H-M   'P 1'
#
loop_
_entity.id
_entity.type
_entity.pdbx_description
1 polymer ?
#
loop_
_entity_poly.entity_id
_entity_poly.type
_entity_poly.pdbx_seq_one_letter_code
_entity_poly.pdbx_strand_id
1 'polypeptide(L)'
;MRIMLTAFSAVSLVAVTLFGGTDRASADPGWNNGDPNGVADLVVNGDLLSHQWVVRDEKLSGLLCSVQEGGVTPGTHRVIRFSVQTPNIGNGPINLGDPNLHIQANDGLYEFASCHNHFHFKHYTLYELIDPVTGFAWRTAKHGFCMIDTNPAPPSVGNNVPTGPRVYASCGRVGIPGNQGISVGWADEYIFRLGGQYFVLDGGDGQAVVPPGTYLLRITVNPAYEPDAVGNCPPIAHKDPNGKCHQLPESNYFNNMAQTLITIPDHPGKGDQNGPLANDKGVIDVNDEALDED
;
A
#
# COMPACT_ATOMS: atom_id res chain seq x y z
N MET A 1 -26.21 -43.26 79.59
CA MET A 1 -27.18 -42.23 79.16
C MET A 1 -26.43 -40.92 78.99
N ARG A 2 -26.69 -40.21 77.89
CA ARG A 2 -26.02 -39.00 77.36
C ARG A 2 -24.75 -39.23 76.55
N ILE A 3 -25.03 -39.32 75.25
CA ILE A 3 -24.19 -39.18 74.08
C ILE A 3 -23.74 -37.71 73.99
N MET A 4 -22.47 -37.47 73.66
CA MET A 4 -22.09 -36.27 72.92
C MET A 4 -20.83 -36.56 72.08
N LEU A 5 -21.07 -36.63 70.78
CA LEU A 5 -20.09 -36.71 69.69
C LEU A 5 -19.29 -35.40 69.62
N THR A 6 -17.97 -35.51 69.40
CA THR A 6 -17.19 -34.46 68.73
C THR A 6 -16.41 -35.08 67.57
N ALA A 7 -16.51 -34.39 66.44
CA ALA A 7 -16.33 -34.92 65.10
C ALA A 7 -14.86 -34.93 64.66
N PHE A 8 -14.45 -36.03 64.02
CA PHE A 8 -13.30 -36.05 63.12
C PHE A 8 -13.69 -35.29 61.85
N SER A 9 -12.97 -34.20 61.53
CA SER A 9 -13.06 -33.55 60.22
C SER A 9 -12.48 -34.48 59.15
N ALA A 10 -13.35 -35.09 58.35
CA ALA A 10 -12.98 -35.67 57.07
C ALA A 10 -12.87 -34.53 56.05
N VAL A 11 -11.68 -34.36 55.48
CA VAL A 11 -11.45 -33.48 54.33
C VAL A 11 -12.10 -34.13 53.11
N SER A 12 -13.31 -33.71 52.77
CA SER A 12 -13.93 -34.04 51.48
C SER A 12 -13.28 -33.20 50.39
N LEU A 13 -12.61 -33.88 49.46
CA LEU A 13 -12.16 -33.31 48.19
C LEU A 13 -13.41 -33.02 47.34
N VAL A 14 -13.90 -31.78 47.35
CA VAL A 14 -14.90 -31.32 46.38
C VAL A 14 -14.14 -30.74 45.20
N ALA A 15 -14.12 -31.48 44.10
CA ALA A 15 -13.75 -30.94 42.80
C ALA A 15 -14.86 -29.96 42.35
N VAL A 16 -14.68 -28.68 42.67
CA VAL A 16 -15.44 -27.61 42.02
C VAL A 16 -14.62 -27.17 40.82
N THR A 17 -15.08 -27.58 39.64
CA THR A 17 -14.66 -27.01 38.36
C THR A 17 -14.93 -25.50 38.38
N LEU A 18 -13.87 -24.72 38.51
CA LEU A 18 -13.90 -23.27 38.27
C LEU A 18 -14.09 -23.03 36.77
N PHE A 19 -15.34 -22.98 36.32
CA PHE A 19 -15.69 -22.25 35.10
C PHE A 19 -15.94 -20.80 35.50
N GLY A 20 -15.13 -19.89 34.97
CA GLY A 20 -15.23 -18.47 35.26
C GLY A 20 -13.89 -17.75 35.34
N GLY A 21 -12.92 -18.13 34.52
CA GLY A 21 -11.92 -17.16 34.06
C GLY A 21 -12.64 -16.28 33.05
N THR A 22 -12.76 -14.99 33.31
CA THR A 22 -13.04 -14.04 32.24
C THR A 22 -11.84 -14.07 31.33
N ASP A 23 -11.94 -14.89 30.29
CA ASP A 23 -11.06 -14.84 29.14
C ASP A 23 -11.05 -13.39 28.66
N ARG A 24 -9.97 -12.67 28.97
CA ARG A 24 -9.57 -11.56 28.14
C ARG A 24 -9.25 -12.21 26.80
N ALA A 25 -10.25 -12.23 25.93
CA ALA A 25 -10.03 -12.41 24.51
C ALA A 25 -8.84 -11.51 24.14
N SER A 26 -7.69 -12.13 23.91
CA SER A 26 -6.65 -11.53 23.11
C SER A 26 -7.33 -11.25 21.79
N ALA A 27 -7.70 -9.98 21.57
CA ALA A 27 -8.09 -9.53 20.26
C ALA A 27 -6.87 -9.74 19.37
N ASP A 28 -6.86 -10.86 18.66
CA ASP A 28 -6.03 -11.03 17.49
C ASP A 28 -6.42 -9.88 16.54
N PRO A 29 -5.49 -8.99 16.15
CA PRO A 29 -5.81 -7.91 15.21
C PRO A 29 -6.05 -8.50 13.83
N GLY A 30 -7.26 -9.02 13.63
CA GLY A 30 -8.00 -8.97 12.38
C GLY A 30 -7.47 -9.72 11.16
N TRP A 31 -6.40 -10.52 11.25
CA TRP A 31 -5.91 -11.23 10.06
C TRP A 31 -6.51 -12.63 9.95
N ASN A 32 -7.70 -12.71 9.35
CA ASN A 32 -8.19 -13.99 8.87
C ASN A 32 -7.33 -14.44 7.68
N ASN A 33 -6.37 -15.32 7.93
CA ASN A 33 -5.62 -16.12 6.93
C ASN A 33 -6.54 -17.10 6.13
N GLY A 34 -7.81 -16.76 6.00
CA GLY A 34 -8.89 -17.59 5.51
C GLY A 34 -10.22 -16.88 5.76
N ASP A 35 -10.38 -15.66 5.24
CA ASP A 35 -11.71 -15.04 5.16
C ASP A 35 -12.66 -16.07 4.49
N PRO A 36 -13.74 -16.51 5.15
CA PRO A 36 -14.73 -17.40 4.54
C PRO A 36 -15.34 -16.81 3.25
N ASN A 37 -15.12 -15.53 2.96
CA ASN A 37 -15.65 -14.81 1.81
C ASN A 37 -14.74 -14.85 0.56
N GLY A 38 -13.51 -15.38 0.62
CA GLY A 38 -12.60 -15.48 -0.53
C GLY A 38 -11.23 -14.86 -0.27
N VAL A 39 -10.38 -14.83 -1.30
CA VAL A 39 -9.04 -14.23 -1.25
C VAL A 39 -8.96 -13.09 -2.26
N ALA A 40 -8.22 -12.03 -1.92
CA ALA A 40 -7.99 -10.90 -2.81
C ALA A 40 -7.17 -11.31 -4.05
N ASP A 41 -7.23 -10.49 -5.09
CA ASP A 41 -6.42 -10.59 -6.29
C ASP A 41 -6.21 -9.16 -6.80
N LEU A 42 -5.04 -8.60 -6.51
CA LEU A 42 -4.65 -7.26 -6.89
C LEU A 42 -3.94 -7.28 -8.23
N VAL A 43 -4.41 -6.40 -9.09
CA VAL A 43 -3.80 -6.16 -10.39
C VAL A 43 -3.49 -4.69 -10.55
N VAL A 44 -2.64 -4.36 -11.52
CA VAL A 44 -2.41 -2.96 -11.91
C VAL A 44 -3.18 -2.67 -13.18
N ASN A 45 -3.92 -1.56 -13.21
CA ASN A 45 -4.57 -1.08 -14.43
C ASN A 45 -3.54 -0.54 -15.44
N GLY A 46 -3.05 -1.44 -16.31
CA GLY A 46 -2.06 -1.11 -17.34
C GLY A 46 -2.56 -0.12 -18.41
N ASP A 47 -3.87 -0.09 -18.69
CA ASP A 47 -4.45 0.86 -19.65
C ASP A 47 -4.35 2.29 -19.12
N LEU A 48 -4.78 2.51 -17.87
CA LEU A 48 -4.64 3.80 -17.19
C LEU A 48 -3.17 4.21 -17.12
N LEU A 49 -2.27 3.30 -16.74
CA LEU A 49 -0.83 3.57 -16.67
C LEU A 49 -0.24 4.03 -18.01
N SER A 50 -0.65 3.44 -19.13
CA SER A 50 -0.16 3.80 -20.47
C SER A 50 -0.59 5.20 -20.94
N HIS A 51 -1.71 5.69 -20.42
CA HIS A 51 -2.27 6.98 -20.82
C HIS A 51 -1.96 8.11 -19.82
N GLN A 52 -1.97 7.82 -18.52
CA GLN A 52 -1.91 8.82 -17.45
C GLN A 52 -0.47 9.07 -16.96
N TRP A 53 0.36 9.68 -17.81
CA TRP A 53 1.69 10.16 -17.42
C TRP A 53 2.12 11.39 -18.21
N VAL A 54 2.95 12.25 -17.61
CA VAL A 54 3.42 13.51 -18.22
C VAL A 54 4.73 13.99 -17.59
N VAL A 55 5.65 14.52 -18.42
CA VAL A 55 6.87 15.20 -17.94
C VAL A 55 6.56 16.65 -17.60
N ARG A 56 7.06 17.14 -16.46
CA ARG A 56 6.80 18.49 -15.98
C ARG A 56 8.05 19.09 -15.34
N ASP A 57 8.14 20.41 -15.36
CA ASP A 57 9.04 21.17 -14.50
C ASP A 57 8.21 21.68 -13.33
N GLU A 58 8.53 21.21 -12.13
CA GLU A 58 7.77 21.52 -10.93
C GLU A 58 8.67 22.09 -9.85
N LYS A 59 8.18 23.14 -9.18
CA LYS A 59 8.84 23.67 -7.99
C LYS A 59 8.40 22.82 -6.79
N LEU A 60 9.25 21.91 -6.38
CA LEU A 60 9.06 21.07 -5.21
C LEU A 60 9.53 21.84 -3.96
N SER A 61 8.56 22.29 -3.16
CA SER A 61 8.85 22.99 -1.91
C SER A 61 9.39 22.03 -0.86
N GLY A 62 10.39 22.45 -0.07
CA GLY A 62 10.88 21.67 1.08
C GLY A 62 9.86 21.49 2.20
N LEU A 63 8.71 22.17 2.11
CA LEU A 63 7.57 21.97 3.02
C LEU A 63 6.70 20.77 2.63
N LEU A 64 6.85 20.24 1.40
CA LEU A 64 6.13 19.05 0.97
C LEU A 64 6.75 17.82 1.63
N CYS A 65 5.90 16.95 2.16
CA CYS A 65 6.37 15.74 2.82
C CYS A 65 6.93 14.73 1.84
N SER A 66 6.37 14.62 0.64
CA SER A 66 6.99 13.83 -0.42
C SER A 66 8.44 14.23 -0.73
N VAL A 67 8.79 15.50 -0.55
CA VAL A 67 10.17 16.00 -0.71
C VAL A 67 11.04 15.60 0.47
N GLN A 68 10.53 15.73 1.71
CA GLN A 68 11.29 15.39 2.92
C GLN A 68 11.51 13.88 3.06
N GLU A 69 10.45 13.10 2.89
CA GLU A 69 10.45 11.64 3.05
C GLU A 69 11.17 10.95 1.91
N GLY A 70 11.08 11.49 0.69
CA GLY A 70 11.81 10.99 -0.46
C GLY A 70 13.24 11.47 -0.59
N GLY A 71 13.72 12.32 0.34
CA GLY A 71 15.07 12.86 0.29
C GLY A 71 15.34 13.73 -0.95
N VAL A 72 14.30 14.31 -1.54
CA VAL A 72 14.41 15.17 -2.72
C VAL A 72 14.93 16.54 -2.30
N THR A 73 15.90 17.08 -3.02
CA THR A 73 16.37 18.44 -2.76
C THR A 73 15.25 19.45 -3.05
N PRO A 74 14.99 20.45 -2.20
CA PRO A 74 14.02 21.49 -2.53
C PRO A 74 14.46 22.33 -3.74
N GLY A 75 13.58 22.57 -4.70
CA GLY A 75 13.97 23.26 -5.93
C GLY A 75 13.00 23.09 -7.08
N THR A 76 13.40 23.57 -8.25
CA THR A 76 12.70 23.22 -9.49
C THR A 76 13.31 21.95 -10.03
N HIS A 77 12.49 20.92 -10.19
CA HIS A 77 12.90 19.62 -10.70
C HIS A 77 12.14 19.26 -11.96
N ARG A 78 12.82 18.56 -12.86
CA ARG A 78 12.14 17.83 -13.93
C ARG A 78 11.65 16.50 -13.38
N VAL A 79 10.35 16.27 -13.50
CA VAL A 79 9.69 15.07 -12.99
C VAL A 79 8.84 14.41 -14.07
N ILE A 80 8.64 13.10 -13.96
CA ILE A 80 7.53 12.42 -14.62
C ILE A 80 6.46 12.11 -13.57
N ARG A 81 5.26 12.62 -13.81
CA ARG A 81 4.06 12.38 -13.02
C ARG A 81 3.26 11.27 -13.68
N PHE A 82 2.63 10.41 -12.89
CA PHE A 82 1.87 9.27 -13.42
C PHE A 82 0.76 8.83 -12.46
N SER A 83 -0.36 8.34 -12.97
CA SER A 83 -1.38 7.72 -12.11
C SER A 83 -1.20 6.21 -12.04
N VAL A 84 -1.53 5.62 -10.89
CA VAL A 84 -1.59 4.17 -10.69
C VAL A 84 -2.96 3.82 -10.11
N GLN A 85 -3.56 2.76 -10.63
CA GLN A 85 -4.78 2.20 -10.06
C GLN A 85 -4.58 0.70 -9.85
N THR A 86 -4.94 0.22 -8.65
CA THR A 86 -4.77 -1.15 -8.17
C THR A 86 -6.11 -1.79 -7.83
N PRO A 87 -6.85 -2.33 -8.83
CA PRO A 87 -8.11 -3.02 -8.57
C PRO A 87 -7.96 -4.33 -7.80
N ASN A 88 -8.92 -4.61 -6.90
CA ASN A 88 -9.12 -5.94 -6.33
C ASN A 88 -10.16 -6.71 -7.17
N ILE A 89 -9.68 -7.63 -8.00
CA ILE A 89 -10.48 -8.51 -8.86
C ILE A 89 -10.72 -9.88 -8.24
N GLY A 90 -10.30 -10.07 -6.99
CA GLY A 90 -10.46 -11.30 -6.23
C GLY A 90 -11.88 -11.49 -5.73
N ASN A 91 -12.10 -12.61 -5.05
CA ASN A 91 -13.40 -12.92 -4.46
C ASN A 91 -13.52 -12.47 -3.00
N GLY A 92 -12.39 -12.12 -2.37
CA GLY A 92 -12.34 -11.58 -1.01
C GLY A 92 -11.76 -10.17 -0.97
N PRO A 93 -12.12 -9.37 0.05
CA PRO A 93 -11.51 -8.06 0.26
C PRO A 93 -10.10 -8.17 0.85
N ILE A 94 -9.34 -7.09 0.75
CA ILE A 94 -8.19 -6.86 1.64
C ILE A 94 -8.71 -6.12 2.86
N ASN A 95 -8.46 -6.68 4.04
CA ASN A 95 -8.91 -6.11 5.31
C ASN A 95 -7.69 -5.88 6.19
N LEU A 96 -7.18 -4.65 6.21
CA LEU A 96 -6.06 -4.29 7.08
C LEU A 96 -6.59 -3.74 8.40
N GLY A 97 -7.61 -2.88 8.33
CA GLY A 97 -8.18 -2.26 9.53
C GLY A 97 -7.35 -1.04 9.97
N ASP A 98 -7.30 -0.79 11.27
CA ASP A 98 -6.70 0.43 11.82
C ASP A 98 -5.17 0.31 11.96
N PRO A 99 -4.37 1.14 11.26
CA PRO A 99 -2.91 1.08 11.36
C PRO A 99 -2.38 1.36 12.77
N ASN A 100 -3.12 2.07 13.63
CA ASN A 100 -2.72 2.28 15.03
C ASN A 100 -2.62 0.95 15.80
N LEU A 101 -3.46 -0.03 15.47
CA LEU A 101 -3.44 -1.36 16.09
C LEU A 101 -2.21 -2.17 15.66
N HIS A 102 -1.85 -2.09 14.38
CA HIS A 102 -0.66 -2.76 13.84
C HIS A 102 0.63 -2.20 14.44
N ILE A 103 0.70 -0.87 14.60
CA ILE A 103 1.84 -0.20 15.22
C ILE A 103 1.93 -0.55 16.70
N GLN A 104 0.80 -0.61 17.41
CA GLN A 104 0.76 -1.07 18.80
C GLN A 104 1.20 -2.54 18.93
N ALA A 105 0.81 -3.39 17.98
CA ALA A 105 1.23 -4.79 17.92
C ALA A 105 2.69 -4.96 17.49
N ASN A 106 3.30 -3.93 16.89
CA ASN A 106 4.63 -3.95 16.31
C ASN A 106 4.82 -5.14 15.35
N ASP A 107 3.81 -5.40 14.52
CA ASP A 107 3.81 -6.52 13.58
C ASP A 107 4.63 -6.25 12.31
N GLY A 108 4.99 -4.99 12.09
CA GLY A 108 5.85 -4.54 11.00
C GLY A 108 5.12 -4.16 9.72
N LEU A 109 3.78 -4.19 9.68
CA LEU A 109 2.97 -3.94 8.48
C LEU A 109 3.06 -2.49 8.00
N TYR A 110 3.22 -1.57 8.95
CA TYR A 110 3.32 -0.15 8.68
C TYR A 110 4.68 0.42 9.11
N GLU A 111 5.06 1.53 8.48
CA GLU A 111 6.10 2.45 8.95
C GLU A 111 5.52 3.83 9.21
N PHE A 112 6.14 4.54 10.15
CA PHE A 112 5.72 5.89 10.49
C PHE A 112 6.29 6.89 9.49
N ALA A 113 5.40 7.62 8.82
CA ALA A 113 5.71 8.74 7.95
C ALA A 113 5.73 10.02 8.80
N SER A 114 6.94 10.49 9.15
CA SER A 114 7.09 11.54 10.16
C SER A 114 6.56 12.91 9.73
N CYS A 115 6.46 13.18 8.42
CA CYS A 115 6.02 14.49 7.95
C CYS A 115 4.49 14.62 7.97
N HIS A 116 3.78 13.54 7.68
CA HIS A 116 2.32 13.51 7.70
C HIS A 116 1.70 12.97 9.00
N ASN A 117 2.52 12.41 9.88
CA ASN A 117 2.08 11.85 11.15
C ASN A 117 1.02 10.73 10.98
N HIS A 118 1.18 9.92 9.94
CA HIS A 118 0.42 8.69 9.70
C HIS A 118 1.33 7.53 9.32
N PHE A 119 0.70 6.41 8.97
CA PHE A 119 1.36 5.14 8.77
C PHE A 119 1.30 4.74 7.29
N HIS A 120 2.47 4.55 6.68
CA HIS A 120 2.59 4.01 5.33
C HIS A 120 2.59 2.49 5.38
N PHE A 121 1.80 1.87 4.51
CA PHE A 121 1.86 0.43 4.32
C PHE A 121 3.18 0.05 3.64
N LYS A 122 3.94 -0.86 4.23
CA LYS A 122 5.20 -1.32 3.64
C LYS A 122 4.95 -2.26 2.48
N HIS A 123 5.76 -2.14 1.43
CA HIS A 123 5.68 -3.02 0.26
C HIS A 123 4.29 -3.06 -0.38
N TYR A 124 3.57 -1.93 -0.42
CA TYR A 124 2.31 -1.88 -1.14
C TYR A 124 2.54 -1.93 -2.65
N THR A 125 3.34 -1.01 -3.18
CA THR A 125 3.65 -0.95 -4.60
C THR A 125 5.13 -0.66 -4.82
N LEU A 126 5.67 -1.21 -5.90
CA LEU A 126 7.01 -0.93 -6.41
C LEU A 126 6.87 -0.22 -7.75
N TYR A 127 7.37 1.01 -7.82
CA TYR A 127 7.37 1.84 -9.02
C TYR A 127 8.77 1.91 -9.61
N GLU A 128 8.91 1.49 -10.86
CA GLU A 128 10.18 1.41 -11.55
C GLU A 128 10.09 2.08 -12.92
N LEU A 129 11.08 2.92 -13.22
CA LEU A 129 11.38 3.36 -14.57
C LEU A 129 12.61 2.59 -15.04
N ILE A 130 12.51 1.83 -16.13
CA ILE A 130 13.55 0.87 -16.51
C ILE A 130 14.06 1.21 -17.91
N ASP A 131 15.38 1.33 -18.04
CA ASP A 131 16.05 1.40 -19.34
C ASP A 131 15.96 0.02 -20.01
N PRO A 132 15.26 -0.13 -21.15
CA PRO A 132 15.07 -1.42 -21.81
C PRO A 132 16.36 -1.98 -22.42
N VAL A 133 17.40 -1.16 -22.60
CA VAL A 133 18.69 -1.58 -23.16
C VAL A 133 19.58 -2.16 -22.06
N THR A 134 19.70 -1.46 -20.93
CA THR A 134 20.64 -1.84 -19.86
C THR A 134 19.98 -2.62 -18.72
N GLY A 135 18.66 -2.53 -18.57
CA GLY A 135 17.92 -3.07 -17.43
C GLY A 135 18.07 -2.25 -16.15
N PHE A 136 18.77 -1.10 -16.18
CA PHE A 136 18.87 -0.21 -15.03
C PHE A 136 17.50 0.36 -14.66
N ALA A 137 17.19 0.37 -13.37
CA ALA A 137 15.90 0.82 -12.85
C ALA A 137 16.08 1.99 -11.89
N TRP A 138 15.34 3.08 -12.15
CA TRP A 138 15.09 4.15 -11.19
C TRP A 138 13.81 3.84 -10.41
N ARG A 139 13.75 4.28 -9.16
CA ARG A 139 12.58 4.11 -8.30
C ARG A 139 11.99 5.47 -7.91
N THR A 140 10.73 5.51 -7.51
CA THR A 140 10.17 6.75 -6.97
C THR A 140 10.79 7.07 -5.61
N ALA A 141 10.83 8.36 -5.29
CA ALA A 141 11.33 8.85 -4.01
C ALA A 141 10.36 8.52 -2.86
N LYS A 142 9.05 8.43 -3.12
CA LYS A 142 8.06 8.07 -2.10
C LYS A 142 8.01 6.56 -1.86
N HIS A 143 8.01 6.18 -0.57
CA HIS A 143 8.19 4.81 -0.10
C HIS A 143 6.90 4.07 0.28
N GLY A 144 5.77 4.76 0.40
CA GLY A 144 4.52 4.10 0.76
C GLY A 144 3.30 5.01 0.68
N PHE A 145 2.16 4.35 0.75
CA PHE A 145 0.84 4.91 0.56
C PHE A 145 -0.16 4.17 1.46
N CYS A 146 -1.37 4.70 1.54
CA CYS A 146 -2.50 4.08 2.20
C CYS A 146 -3.19 3.07 1.25
N MET A 147 -4.12 2.27 1.76
CA MET A 147 -5.03 1.45 0.96
C MET A 147 -6.48 1.75 1.32
N ILE A 148 -7.22 2.32 0.37
CA ILE A 148 -8.65 2.62 0.51
C ILE A 148 -9.41 2.38 -0.80
N ASP A 149 -10.72 2.24 -0.70
CA ASP A 149 -11.63 2.19 -1.85
C ASP A 149 -11.73 3.60 -2.47
N THR A 150 -10.93 3.90 -3.50
CA THR A 150 -10.97 5.21 -4.18
C THR A 150 -11.90 5.23 -5.38
N ASN A 151 -11.99 4.13 -6.14
CA ASN A 151 -12.70 4.06 -7.40
C ASN A 151 -13.28 2.66 -7.60
N PRO A 152 -14.44 2.50 -8.27
CA PRO A 152 -14.83 1.19 -8.78
C PRO A 152 -13.74 0.63 -9.71
N ALA A 153 -13.44 -0.66 -9.59
CA ALA A 153 -12.59 -1.36 -10.54
C ALA A 153 -13.18 -1.22 -11.95
N PRO A 154 -12.37 -0.85 -12.96
CA PRO A 154 -12.87 -0.70 -14.31
C PRO A 154 -13.21 -2.07 -14.90
N PRO A 155 -14.32 -2.21 -15.65
CA PRO A 155 -14.72 -3.47 -16.28
C PRO A 155 -13.67 -4.06 -17.24
N SER A 156 -12.71 -3.25 -17.71
CA SER A 156 -11.61 -3.68 -18.56
C SER A 156 -10.52 -4.47 -17.82
N VAL A 157 -10.47 -4.39 -16.49
CA VAL A 157 -9.44 -5.03 -15.66
C VAL A 157 -10.01 -6.22 -14.87
N GLY A 158 -11.30 -6.18 -14.53
CA GLY A 158 -12.01 -7.30 -13.88
C GLY A 158 -13.52 -7.21 -14.05
N ASN A 159 -14.23 -8.31 -13.76
CA ASN A 159 -15.69 -8.38 -13.91
C ASN A 159 -16.45 -8.10 -12.61
N ASN A 160 -15.74 -7.93 -11.49
CA ASN A 160 -16.36 -7.65 -10.20
C ASN A 160 -16.84 -6.20 -10.17
N VAL A 161 -18.11 -6.01 -9.83
CA VAL A 161 -18.72 -4.70 -9.65
C VAL A 161 -18.90 -4.48 -8.14
N PRO A 162 -18.59 -3.28 -7.61
CA PRO A 162 -18.91 -2.93 -6.24
C PRO A 162 -20.34 -3.31 -5.85
N THR A 163 -20.50 -4.12 -4.81
CA THR A 163 -21.82 -4.53 -4.31
C THR A 163 -22.43 -3.54 -3.31
N GLY A 164 -21.68 -2.51 -2.93
CA GLY A 164 -22.07 -1.53 -1.92
C GLY A 164 -21.20 -0.27 -1.94
N PRO A 165 -21.42 0.67 -1.01
CA PRO A 165 -20.56 1.84 -0.85
C PRO A 165 -19.14 1.44 -0.42
N ARG A 166 -18.22 2.40 -0.46
CA ARG A 166 -16.85 2.25 0.06
C ARG A 166 -16.90 1.77 1.51
N VAL A 167 -16.07 0.77 1.83
CA VAL A 167 -15.92 0.24 3.19
C VAL A 167 -14.62 0.76 3.80
N TYR A 168 -13.56 0.79 3.00
CA TYR A 168 -12.25 1.29 3.37
C TYR A 168 -12.13 2.72 2.84
N ALA A 169 -12.26 3.70 3.73
CA ALA A 169 -12.36 5.11 3.35
C ALA A 169 -11.65 6.02 4.36
N SER A 170 -10.67 5.50 5.08
CA SER A 170 -9.85 6.31 5.96
C SER A 170 -8.52 5.65 6.21
N CYS A 171 -7.46 6.40 5.97
CA CYS A 171 -6.10 5.96 6.21
C CYS A 171 -5.75 5.90 7.69
N GLY A 172 -6.45 6.68 8.53
CA GLY A 172 -6.10 6.89 9.92
C GLY A 172 -4.81 7.71 10.06
N ARG A 173 -4.56 8.24 11.26
CA ARG A 173 -3.34 8.96 11.61
C ARG A 173 -2.91 8.58 13.03
N VAL A 174 -1.77 9.07 13.51
CA VAL A 174 -1.36 8.79 14.89
C VAL A 174 -2.44 9.22 15.87
N GLY A 175 -3.02 8.24 16.57
CA GLY A 175 -4.10 8.43 17.53
C GLY A 175 -5.49 8.66 16.93
N ILE A 176 -5.63 8.63 15.60
CA ILE A 176 -6.91 8.73 14.88
C ILE A 176 -7.16 7.38 14.18
N PRO A 177 -8.22 6.65 14.55
CA PRO A 177 -8.51 5.35 13.94
C PRO A 177 -8.70 5.45 12.42
N GLY A 178 -8.11 4.50 11.70
CA GLY A 178 -8.37 4.28 10.27
C GLY A 178 -9.20 3.03 10.02
N ASN A 179 -9.44 2.74 8.74
CA ASN A 179 -9.91 1.45 8.26
C ASN A 179 -9.39 1.23 6.83
N GLN A 180 -8.20 0.66 6.72
CA GLN A 180 -7.54 0.43 5.43
C GLN A 180 -7.86 -0.96 4.86
N GLY A 181 -7.89 -1.04 3.53
CA GLY A 181 -8.27 -2.22 2.78
C GLY A 181 -8.74 -1.89 1.37
N ILE A 182 -9.06 -2.91 0.60
CA ILE A 182 -9.64 -2.77 -0.75
C ILE A 182 -10.74 -3.81 -0.92
N SER A 183 -11.96 -3.33 -1.07
CA SER A 183 -13.17 -4.12 -1.25
C SER A 183 -13.17 -4.84 -2.61
N VAL A 184 -13.89 -5.96 -2.70
CA VAL A 184 -14.10 -6.67 -3.98
C VAL A 184 -14.76 -5.74 -5.00
N GLY A 185 -14.17 -5.65 -6.19
CA GLY A 185 -14.67 -4.78 -7.26
C GLY A 185 -14.37 -3.29 -7.08
N TRP A 186 -13.65 -2.92 -6.02
CA TRP A 186 -13.07 -1.59 -5.86
C TRP A 186 -11.60 -1.59 -6.27
N ALA A 187 -11.06 -0.40 -6.44
CA ALA A 187 -9.68 -0.12 -6.69
C ALA A 187 -9.24 1.01 -5.76
N ASP A 188 -7.95 1.00 -5.48
CA ASP A 188 -7.23 2.13 -4.94
C ASP A 188 -6.52 2.86 -6.09
N GLU A 189 -6.50 4.19 -6.07
CA GLU A 189 -6.06 5.00 -7.20
C GLU A 189 -5.26 6.19 -6.69
N TYR A 190 -3.97 6.14 -7.00
CA TYR A 190 -3.05 7.22 -6.78
C TYR A 190 -2.95 8.05 -8.06
N ILE A 191 -3.66 9.18 -8.09
CA ILE A 191 -3.65 10.08 -9.24
C ILE A 191 -2.32 10.84 -9.34
N PHE A 192 -1.92 11.21 -10.56
CA PHE A 192 -0.65 11.88 -10.82
C PHE A 192 -0.44 13.21 -10.05
N ARG A 193 -1.49 13.86 -9.55
CA ARG A 193 -1.36 15.10 -8.74
C ARG A 193 -0.86 14.84 -7.33
N LEU A 194 -1.02 13.62 -6.80
CA LEU A 194 -0.74 13.34 -5.41
C LEU A 194 0.72 13.59 -5.06
N GLY A 195 0.93 14.01 -3.82
CA GLY A 195 2.25 14.14 -3.22
C GLY A 195 3.08 12.87 -3.41
N GLY A 196 4.28 13.02 -3.97
CA GLY A 196 5.22 11.89 -4.17
C GLY A 196 4.89 10.94 -5.32
N GLN A 197 3.80 11.20 -6.06
CA GLN A 197 3.44 10.42 -7.25
C GLN A 197 4.26 10.86 -8.49
N TYR A 198 5.58 10.73 -8.40
CA TYR A 198 6.52 11.12 -9.45
C TYR A 198 7.87 10.40 -9.38
N PHE A 199 8.59 10.35 -10.50
CA PHE A 199 10.04 10.13 -10.51
C PHE A 199 10.76 11.47 -10.75
N VAL A 200 11.87 11.68 -10.04
CA VAL A 200 12.78 12.81 -10.27
C VAL A 200 13.74 12.45 -11.39
N LEU A 201 13.80 13.27 -12.45
CA LEU A 201 14.57 12.96 -13.66
C LEU A 201 15.96 13.58 -13.65
N ASP A 202 16.21 14.58 -12.82
CA ASP A 202 17.46 15.35 -12.80
C ASP A 202 18.44 14.94 -11.69
N GLY A 203 18.14 13.88 -10.94
CA GLY A 203 18.98 13.37 -9.85
C GLY A 203 18.87 14.16 -8.55
N GLY A 204 17.89 15.06 -8.42
CA GLY A 204 17.59 15.77 -7.16
C GLY A 204 17.19 14.87 -5.98
N ASP A 205 16.94 13.58 -6.22
CA ASP A 205 16.67 12.55 -5.22
C ASP A 205 17.90 11.66 -4.93
N GLY A 206 19.08 12.02 -5.46
CA GLY A 206 20.32 11.26 -5.29
C GLY A 206 20.47 10.06 -6.23
N GLN A 207 19.50 9.78 -7.10
CA GLN A 207 19.65 8.80 -8.16
C GLN A 207 20.42 9.38 -9.35
N ALA A 208 20.85 8.51 -10.27
CA ALA A 208 21.41 8.95 -11.54
C ALA A 208 20.39 9.78 -12.32
N VAL A 209 20.83 10.78 -13.08
CA VAL A 209 19.97 11.52 -14.02
C VAL A 209 19.30 10.53 -14.97
N VAL A 210 18.02 10.73 -15.25
CA VAL A 210 17.25 10.01 -16.28
C VAL A 210 17.32 10.82 -17.58
N PRO A 211 18.08 10.37 -18.60
CA PRO A 211 18.13 11.06 -19.87
C PRO A 211 16.78 11.02 -20.62
N PRO A 212 16.57 11.89 -21.61
CA PRO A 212 15.50 11.70 -22.59
C PRO A 212 15.70 10.38 -23.33
N GLY A 213 14.60 9.66 -23.59
CA GLY A 213 14.69 8.34 -24.21
C GLY A 213 13.46 7.47 -24.00
N THR A 214 13.59 6.21 -24.38
CA THR A 214 12.53 5.21 -24.25
C THR A 214 12.75 4.39 -22.99
N TYR A 215 11.69 4.24 -22.18
CA TYR A 215 11.72 3.54 -20.90
C TYR A 215 10.51 2.63 -20.75
N LEU A 216 10.66 1.58 -19.95
CA LEU A 216 9.52 0.86 -19.40
C LEU A 216 9.10 1.52 -18.09
N LEU A 217 7.90 2.06 -18.03
CA LEU A 217 7.26 2.40 -16.77
C LEU A 217 6.58 1.14 -16.25
N ARG A 218 7.09 0.58 -15.16
CA ARG A 218 6.64 -0.67 -14.55
C ARG A 218 6.14 -0.42 -13.14
N ILE A 219 4.98 -0.97 -12.84
CA ILE A 219 4.35 -0.91 -11.53
C ILE A 219 4.07 -2.35 -11.11
N THR A 220 4.47 -2.71 -9.89
CA THR A 220 4.13 -4.00 -9.28
C THR A 220 3.40 -3.73 -7.96
N VAL A 221 2.16 -4.19 -7.83
CA VAL A 221 1.42 -4.17 -6.56
C VAL A 221 1.73 -5.41 -5.74
N ASN A 222 1.80 -5.30 -4.40
CA ASN A 222 2.25 -6.35 -3.49
C ASN A 222 3.51 -7.10 -4.00
N PRO A 223 4.61 -6.37 -4.29
CA PRO A 223 5.80 -6.96 -4.88
C PRO A 223 6.41 -8.06 -4.03
N ALA A 224 6.96 -9.07 -4.71
CA ALA A 224 7.71 -10.15 -4.10
C ALA A 224 9.03 -9.63 -3.47
N TYR A 225 9.41 -10.18 -2.33
CA TYR A 225 10.72 -9.97 -1.72
C TYR A 225 11.34 -11.26 -1.20
N GLU A 226 12.66 -11.25 -1.01
CA GLU A 226 13.40 -12.43 -0.56
C GLU A 226 13.03 -12.79 0.88
N PRO A 227 12.89 -14.09 1.20
CA PRO A 227 12.84 -14.53 2.59
C PRO A 227 14.20 -14.30 3.28
N ASP A 228 14.23 -14.50 4.60
CA ASP A 228 15.48 -14.53 5.35
C ASP A 228 16.42 -15.66 4.86
N ALA A 229 17.65 -15.68 5.38
CA ALA A 229 18.68 -16.64 4.95
C ALA A 229 18.30 -18.12 5.16
N VAL A 230 17.27 -18.42 5.96
CA VAL A 230 16.77 -19.79 6.20
C VAL A 230 15.40 -20.03 5.56
N GLY A 231 14.92 -19.07 4.75
CA GLY A 231 13.71 -19.20 3.96
C GLY A 231 12.43 -18.79 4.68
N ASN A 232 12.47 -18.07 5.80
CA ASN A 232 11.26 -17.56 6.46
C ASN A 232 10.85 -16.19 5.92
N CYS A 233 9.55 -15.97 5.85
CA CYS A 233 8.99 -14.64 5.66
C CYS A 233 8.71 -14.00 7.03
N PRO A 234 8.63 -12.65 7.11
CA PRO A 234 8.09 -11.98 8.27
C PRO A 234 6.74 -12.58 8.71
N PRO A 235 6.37 -12.53 10.00
CA PRO A 235 5.15 -13.19 10.51
C PRO A 235 3.85 -12.84 9.78
N ILE A 236 3.77 -11.61 9.26
CA ILE A 236 2.62 -11.04 8.53
C ILE A 236 2.74 -11.16 7.01
N ALA A 237 3.65 -12.00 6.51
CA ALA A 237 3.91 -12.13 5.09
C ALA A 237 3.56 -13.54 4.59
N HIS A 238 3.23 -13.61 3.30
CA HIS A 238 2.81 -14.82 2.62
C HIS A 238 3.86 -15.30 1.65
N LYS A 239 3.93 -16.62 1.44
CA LYS A 239 4.79 -17.20 0.42
C LYS A 239 4.04 -17.46 -0.86
N ASP A 240 4.61 -17.04 -1.98
CA ASP A 240 4.16 -17.47 -3.31
C ASP A 240 4.63 -18.91 -3.62
N PRO A 241 4.17 -19.52 -4.72
CA PRO A 241 4.62 -20.84 -5.15
C PRO A 241 6.13 -20.96 -5.46
N ASN A 242 6.83 -19.84 -5.65
CA ASN A 242 8.28 -19.80 -5.89
C ASN A 242 9.08 -19.58 -4.59
N GLY A 243 8.42 -19.50 -3.44
CA GLY A 243 9.04 -19.28 -2.13
C GLY A 243 9.42 -17.83 -1.83
N LYS A 244 8.94 -16.85 -2.61
CA LYS A 244 9.09 -15.42 -2.33
C LYS A 244 8.05 -14.94 -1.34
N CYS A 245 8.40 -13.93 -0.56
CA CYS A 245 7.51 -13.31 0.41
C CYS A 245 6.70 -12.18 -0.22
N HIS A 246 5.46 -12.04 0.21
CA HIS A 246 4.52 -10.98 -0.14
C HIS A 246 3.89 -10.42 1.11
N GLN A 247 3.54 -9.13 1.11
CA GLN A 247 2.97 -8.49 2.29
C GLN A 247 1.48 -8.84 2.49
N LEU A 248 0.78 -9.13 1.39
CA LEU A 248 -0.66 -9.41 1.38
C LEU A 248 -0.95 -10.81 0.83
N PRO A 249 -2.01 -11.49 1.32
CA PRO A 249 -2.44 -12.75 0.77
C PRO A 249 -3.24 -12.51 -0.51
N GLU A 250 -2.83 -13.17 -1.59
CA GLU A 250 -3.55 -13.11 -2.85
C GLU A 250 -3.77 -14.49 -3.44
N SER A 251 -4.85 -14.62 -4.22
CA SER A 251 -5.16 -15.83 -4.96
C SER A 251 -4.26 -16.02 -6.18
N ASN A 252 -3.66 -14.94 -6.67
CA ASN A 252 -2.72 -14.95 -7.78
C ASN A 252 -1.65 -13.86 -7.55
N TYR A 253 -0.38 -14.23 -7.58
CA TYR A 253 0.74 -13.27 -7.47
C TYR A 253 1.36 -12.93 -8.83
N PHE A 254 0.90 -13.57 -9.91
CA PHE A 254 1.54 -13.51 -11.24
C PHE A 254 0.94 -12.45 -12.16
N ASN A 255 -0.09 -11.75 -11.72
CA ASN A 255 -0.80 -10.66 -12.40
C ASN A 255 -0.64 -9.30 -11.69
N ASN A 256 0.19 -9.25 -10.65
CA ASN A 256 0.50 -8.07 -9.85
C ASN A 256 1.28 -6.97 -10.59
N MET A 257 1.69 -7.20 -11.84
CA MET A 257 2.56 -6.27 -12.58
C MET A 257 1.90 -5.82 -13.88
N ALA A 258 1.95 -4.52 -14.12
CA ALA A 258 1.73 -3.94 -15.43
C ALA A 258 2.93 -3.05 -15.81
N GLN A 259 3.21 -3.00 -17.10
CA GLN A 259 4.23 -2.11 -17.64
C GLN A 259 3.83 -1.56 -19.00
N THR A 260 4.35 -0.39 -19.32
CA THR A 260 4.11 0.27 -20.61
C THR A 260 5.38 0.95 -21.09
N LEU A 261 5.56 1.00 -22.41
CA LEU A 261 6.68 1.70 -23.02
C LEU A 261 6.33 3.19 -23.11
N ILE A 262 7.19 4.04 -22.58
CA ILE A 262 7.04 5.49 -22.62
C ILE A 262 8.26 6.13 -23.26
N THR A 263 8.07 7.30 -23.86
CA THR A 263 9.16 8.14 -24.37
C THR A 263 9.21 9.40 -23.54
N ILE A 264 10.28 9.55 -22.75
CA ILE A 264 10.55 10.75 -21.97
C ILE A 264 11.21 11.78 -22.89
N PRO A 265 10.54 12.91 -23.23
CA PRO A 265 11.14 14.00 -23.99
C PRO A 265 12.20 14.77 -23.18
N ASP A 266 12.98 15.60 -23.89
CA ASP A 266 13.93 16.55 -23.29
C ASP A 266 13.28 17.85 -22.79
N HIS A 267 11.96 17.95 -22.91
CA HIS A 267 11.12 19.07 -22.52
C HIS A 267 9.88 18.60 -21.74
N PRO A 268 9.17 19.45 -20.98
CA PRO A 268 7.88 19.11 -20.40
C PRO A 268 6.85 18.66 -21.46
N GLY A 269 6.01 17.68 -21.13
CA GLY A 269 4.98 17.10 -22.01
C GLY A 269 5.07 15.58 -22.14
N LYS A 270 4.25 15.00 -23.03
CA LYS A 270 4.25 13.58 -23.40
C LYS A 270 4.76 13.43 -24.85
N GLY A 271 5.89 14.08 -25.15
CA GLY A 271 6.45 14.12 -26.52
C GLY A 271 5.54 14.84 -27.51
N ASP A 272 5.12 14.13 -28.57
CA ASP A 272 4.22 14.59 -29.64
C ASP A 272 2.72 14.56 -29.27
N GLN A 273 2.39 14.05 -28.07
CA GLN A 273 1.03 13.94 -27.56
C GLN A 273 0.86 14.80 -26.31
N ASN A 274 -0.34 15.36 -26.15
CA ASN A 274 -0.73 16.01 -24.92
C ASN A 274 -1.12 14.92 -23.91
N GLY A 275 -0.26 14.66 -22.91
CA GLY A 275 -0.59 13.80 -21.76
C GLY A 275 -1.73 14.38 -20.91
N PRO A 276 -2.12 13.71 -19.80
CA PRO A 276 -3.06 14.29 -18.84
C PRO A 276 -2.61 15.71 -18.53
N LEU A 277 -3.51 16.66 -18.79
CA LEU A 277 -3.32 18.06 -18.47
C LEU A 277 -2.08 18.75 -19.10
N ALA A 278 -1.76 18.47 -20.36
CA ALA A 278 -0.66 19.17 -21.08
C ALA A 278 -0.70 20.71 -21.02
N ASN A 279 -1.85 21.31 -20.66
CA ASN A 279 -2.04 22.75 -20.49
C ASN A 279 -2.21 23.22 -19.03
N ASP A 280 -2.23 22.30 -18.05
CA ASP A 280 -2.39 22.67 -16.65
C ASP A 280 -1.05 23.07 -16.03
N LYS A 281 -1.00 24.28 -15.51
CA LYS A 281 0.18 24.89 -14.87
C LYS A 281 0.00 25.03 -13.35
N GLY A 282 -0.98 24.33 -12.78
CA GLY A 282 -1.20 24.23 -11.35
C GLY A 282 0.09 23.78 -10.66
N VAL A 283 0.37 24.43 -9.54
CA VAL A 283 1.51 24.13 -8.68
C VAL A 283 1.06 23.10 -7.68
N ILE A 284 1.81 22.01 -7.53
CA ILE A 284 1.57 21.04 -6.46
C ILE A 284 1.86 21.72 -5.13
N ASP A 285 0.86 21.72 -4.25
CA ASP A 285 0.96 22.36 -2.94
C ASP A 285 0.66 21.39 -1.79
N VAL A 286 0.66 21.91 -0.57
CA VAL A 286 0.45 21.12 0.65
C VAL A 286 -0.92 20.43 0.71
N ASN A 287 -1.91 20.88 -0.06
CA ASN A 287 -3.22 20.24 -0.13
C ASN A 287 -3.18 18.97 -0.99
N ASP A 288 -2.35 18.94 -2.03
CA ASP A 288 -2.18 17.75 -2.88
C ASP A 288 -1.45 16.60 -2.15
N GLU A 289 -0.74 16.91 -1.06
CA GLU A 289 -0.16 15.91 -0.16
C GLU A 289 -1.21 15.33 0.82
N ALA A 290 -2.24 16.12 1.17
CA ALA A 290 -3.29 15.71 2.11
C ALA A 290 -4.39 14.85 1.46
N LEU A 291 -4.41 14.73 0.13
CA LEU A 291 -5.37 13.89 -0.59
C LEU A 291 -5.13 12.39 -0.39
N ASP A 292 -3.99 12.00 0.17
CA ASP A 292 -3.68 10.62 0.52
C ASP A 292 -4.32 10.17 1.85
N GLU A 293 -5.09 11.04 2.52
CA GLU A 293 -5.43 10.89 3.94
C GLU A 293 -6.89 10.60 4.26
N ASP A 294 -7.84 10.99 3.39
CA ASP A 294 -9.28 11.04 3.67
C ASP A 294 -10.13 10.34 2.59
#